data_AF-A0A1Z9FB48-F1
#
_entry.id   AF-A0A1Z9FB48-F1
#
_cell.length_a   1.000
_cell.length_b   1.000
_cell.length_c   1.000
_cell.angle_alpha   90.00
_cell.angle_beta   90.00
_cell.angle_gamma   90.00
#
_symmetry.space_group_name_H-M   'P 1'
#
loop_
_entity.id
_entity.type
_entity.pdbx_description
1 polymer ?
#
loop_
_entity_poly.entity_id
_entity_poly.type
_entity_poly.pdbx_seq_one_letter_code
_entity_poly.pdbx_strand_id
1 'polypeptide(L)'
;MVRLGSDVLPVYTEPTWSYFWRKPDVRKYCETNFAHVGAKARELDVRLSMHPGQFTVLASDNPDIVNRSIEEFEYHVDCIRWMGYGQQFQDFKCNIHISGRQGPPGIINALPRLSQEARNVITIENDEMSWGIDASLELEKHVALVLDIHHHWVRTGEYIQPSDDRYHRVVDSWRGVRPVIHYSVSREDLLVGHDADTLPNMDELLEQGFKKQKLRAHSDMMWNNAVNDWALLFNDTADIMVESKHKNLASQKLLEHKVNTVCDLNNFKTVNVPKQELVSAKA
;
A
#
# COMPACT_ATOMS: atom_id res chain seq x y z
N MET A 1 8.25 5.72 -4.50
CA MET A 1 8.22 4.37 -3.90
C MET A 1 8.11 3.32 -4.99
N VAL A 2 8.69 2.13 -4.79
CA VAL A 2 8.59 0.98 -5.71
C VAL A 2 8.33 -0.31 -4.91
N ARG A 3 7.44 -1.17 -5.40
CA ARG A 3 7.28 -2.56 -4.91
C ARG A 3 8.08 -3.51 -5.79
N LEU A 4 9.03 -4.22 -5.20
CA LEU A 4 9.78 -5.26 -5.88
C LEU A 4 8.93 -6.54 -5.96
N GLY A 5 9.04 -7.25 -7.09
CA GLY A 5 8.31 -8.49 -7.32
C GLY A 5 8.85 -9.65 -6.48
N SER A 6 7.95 -10.54 -6.04
CA SER A 6 8.29 -11.76 -5.30
C SER A 6 8.98 -12.82 -6.17
N ASP A 7 8.91 -12.69 -7.50
CA ASP A 7 9.49 -13.61 -8.48
C ASP A 7 11.00 -13.40 -8.73
N VAL A 8 11.65 -12.49 -7.98
CA VAL A 8 13.06 -12.16 -8.14
C VAL A 8 13.98 -13.37 -7.97
N LEU A 9 13.74 -14.23 -6.98
CA LEU A 9 14.42 -15.52 -6.81
C LEU A 9 13.40 -16.65 -6.94
N PRO A 10 13.23 -17.23 -8.14
CA PRO A 10 12.20 -18.23 -8.37
C PRO A 10 12.44 -19.49 -7.54
N VAL A 11 11.35 -20.16 -7.16
CA VAL A 11 11.35 -21.44 -6.43
C VAL A 11 12.18 -21.44 -5.14
N TYR A 12 12.32 -20.28 -4.48
CA TYR A 12 13.16 -20.11 -3.29
C TYR A 12 12.82 -21.09 -2.17
N THR A 13 11.52 -21.26 -1.91
CA THR A 13 10.96 -22.08 -0.84
C THR A 13 10.44 -23.43 -1.35
N GLU A 14 10.58 -23.72 -2.65
CA GLU A 14 10.11 -24.98 -3.21
C GLU A 14 11.03 -26.13 -2.75
N PRO A 15 10.50 -27.22 -2.16
CA PRO A 15 11.33 -28.25 -1.54
C PRO A 15 12.41 -28.89 -2.42
N THR A 16 12.16 -29.05 -3.73
CA THR A 16 13.11 -29.70 -4.65
C THR A 16 14.20 -28.76 -5.18
N TRP A 17 13.98 -27.43 -5.11
CA TRP A 17 14.92 -26.42 -5.62
C TRP A 17 15.55 -25.53 -4.54
N SER A 18 14.97 -25.44 -3.34
CA SER A 18 15.44 -24.56 -2.25
C SER A 18 16.91 -24.77 -1.87
N TYR A 19 17.46 -25.97 -2.09
CA TYR A 19 18.88 -26.26 -1.83
C TYR A 19 19.82 -25.33 -2.61
N PHE A 20 19.43 -24.88 -3.81
CA PHE A 20 20.24 -24.00 -4.64
C PHE A 20 20.46 -22.65 -3.95
N TRP A 21 19.39 -22.07 -3.42
CA TRP A 21 19.40 -20.78 -2.73
C TRP A 21 20.11 -20.82 -1.37
N ARG A 22 20.29 -22.03 -0.82
CA ARG A 22 21.05 -22.24 0.42
C ARG A 22 22.56 -22.37 0.19
N LYS A 23 23.03 -22.48 -1.06
CA LYS A 23 24.46 -22.60 -1.38
C LYS A 23 25.23 -21.33 -0.99
N PRO A 24 26.39 -21.42 -0.31
CA PRO A 24 27.13 -20.24 0.18
C PRO A 24 27.54 -19.25 -0.92
N ASP A 25 27.97 -19.75 -2.07
CA ASP A 25 28.35 -18.94 -3.23
C ASP A 25 27.16 -18.23 -3.86
N VAL A 26 26.01 -18.89 -3.97
CA VAL A 26 24.75 -18.29 -4.44
C VAL A 26 24.29 -17.18 -3.49
N ARG A 27 24.28 -17.44 -2.18
CA ARG A 27 23.94 -16.42 -1.18
C ARG A 27 24.89 -15.24 -1.24
N LYS A 28 26.21 -15.49 -1.38
CA LYS A 28 27.20 -14.42 -1.47
C LYS A 28 27.01 -13.57 -2.73
N TYR A 29 26.63 -14.20 -3.84
CA TYR A 29 26.27 -13.49 -5.06
C TYR A 29 25.03 -12.60 -4.85
N CYS A 30 23.98 -13.11 -4.22
CA CYS A 30 22.78 -12.33 -3.89
C CYS A 30 23.12 -11.15 -2.96
N GLU A 31 23.79 -11.40 -1.84
CA GLU A 31 24.28 -10.37 -0.91
C GLU A 31 24.99 -9.22 -1.63
N THR A 32 25.95 -9.56 -2.49
CA THR A 32 26.76 -8.56 -3.21
C THR A 32 25.90 -7.71 -4.15
N ASN A 33 24.98 -8.32 -4.89
CA ASN A 33 24.22 -7.62 -5.92
C ASN A 33 23.00 -6.87 -5.36
N PHE A 34 22.29 -7.44 -4.38
CA PHE A 34 21.21 -6.74 -3.68
C PHE A 34 21.71 -5.53 -2.90
N ALA A 35 22.94 -5.57 -2.35
CA ALA A 35 23.53 -4.42 -1.67
C ALA A 35 23.60 -3.18 -2.58
N HIS A 36 23.91 -3.37 -3.87
CA HIS A 36 23.90 -2.28 -4.85
C HIS A 36 22.50 -1.70 -5.07
N VAL A 37 21.46 -2.55 -5.10
CA VAL A 37 20.06 -2.11 -5.24
C VAL A 37 19.64 -1.26 -4.05
N GLY A 38 19.90 -1.72 -2.83
CA GLY A 38 19.58 -0.97 -1.62
C GLY A 38 20.37 0.34 -1.52
N ALA A 39 21.65 0.34 -1.87
CA ALA A 39 22.46 1.55 -1.90
C ALA A 39 21.92 2.58 -2.89
N LYS A 40 21.57 2.13 -4.11
CA LYS A 40 21.00 3.01 -5.15
C LYS A 40 19.62 3.55 -4.75
N ALA A 41 18.78 2.74 -4.12
CA ALA A 41 17.47 3.20 -3.64
C ALA A 41 17.60 4.29 -2.58
N ARG A 42 18.52 4.14 -1.62
CA ARG A 42 18.80 5.18 -0.62
C ARG A 42 19.40 6.45 -1.23
N GLU A 43 20.33 6.31 -2.19
CA GLU A 43 20.91 7.45 -2.92
C GLU A 43 19.85 8.28 -3.66
N LEU A 44 18.85 7.61 -4.25
CA LEU A 44 17.77 8.24 -5.01
C LEU A 44 16.56 8.63 -4.16
N ASP A 45 16.60 8.44 -2.84
CA ASP A 45 15.47 8.63 -1.93
C ASP A 45 14.20 7.85 -2.38
N VAL A 46 14.39 6.62 -2.86
CA VAL A 46 13.30 5.73 -3.27
C VAL A 46 13.00 4.73 -2.16
N ARG A 47 11.82 4.89 -1.55
CA ARG A 47 11.30 3.88 -0.62
C ARG A 47 10.93 2.58 -1.34
N LEU A 48 11.48 1.47 -0.87
CA LEU A 48 11.23 0.14 -1.39
C LEU A 48 10.22 -0.64 -0.55
N SER A 49 9.56 -1.61 -1.19
CA SER A 49 8.69 -2.55 -0.51
C SER A 49 8.64 -3.90 -1.23
N MET A 50 8.10 -4.91 -0.56
CA MET A 50 7.67 -6.18 -1.14
C MET A 50 6.27 -6.53 -0.63
N HIS A 51 5.59 -7.42 -1.35
CA HIS A 51 4.30 -7.96 -0.93
C HIS A 51 4.25 -9.45 -1.30
N PRO A 52 4.61 -10.37 -0.37
CA PRO A 52 4.39 -11.79 -0.57
C PRO A 52 2.97 -12.09 -1.02
N GLY A 53 2.81 -13.04 -1.93
CA GLY A 53 1.51 -13.37 -2.52
C GLY A 53 0.53 -14.00 -1.54
N GLN A 54 -0.72 -14.17 -2.00
CA GLN A 54 -1.87 -14.69 -1.24
C GLN A 54 -1.68 -16.04 -0.52
N PHE A 55 -0.63 -16.79 -0.82
CA PHE A 55 -0.30 -18.05 -0.18
C PHE A 55 0.48 -17.89 1.14
N THR A 56 0.96 -16.67 1.43
CA THR A 56 1.64 -16.33 2.70
C THR A 56 0.59 -15.97 3.75
N VAL A 57 0.15 -16.98 4.51
CA VAL A 57 -0.96 -16.87 5.47
C VAL A 57 -0.49 -17.21 6.89
N LEU A 58 0.11 -16.22 7.56
CA LEU A 58 0.63 -16.38 8.93
C LEU A 58 -0.47 -16.70 9.96
N ALA A 59 -1.71 -16.29 9.71
CA ALA A 59 -2.86 -16.53 10.59
C ALA A 59 -3.69 -17.78 10.20
N SER A 60 -3.12 -18.75 9.48
CA SER A 60 -3.84 -19.98 9.10
C SER A 60 -4.14 -20.87 10.32
N ASP A 61 -5.29 -21.55 10.34
CA ASP A 61 -5.63 -22.60 11.30
C ASP A 61 -4.85 -23.91 11.07
N ASN A 62 -4.15 -24.04 9.93
CA ASN A 62 -3.30 -25.17 9.62
C ASN A 62 -1.82 -24.84 9.94
N PRO A 63 -1.17 -25.55 10.88
CA PRO A 63 0.22 -25.27 11.27
C PRO A 63 1.21 -25.43 10.11
N ASP A 64 0.96 -26.33 9.16
CA ASP A 64 1.83 -26.51 7.98
C ASP A 64 1.74 -25.35 7.00
N ILE A 65 0.58 -24.67 6.93
CA ILE A 65 0.46 -23.42 6.16
C ILE A 65 1.23 -22.32 6.85
N VAL A 66 1.13 -22.20 8.19
CA VAL A 66 1.90 -21.20 8.95
C VAL A 66 3.41 -21.42 8.77
N ASN A 67 3.89 -22.66 8.85
CA ASN A 67 5.30 -23.00 8.67
C ASN A 67 5.83 -22.58 7.29
N ARG A 68 5.10 -22.93 6.22
CA ARG A 68 5.46 -22.53 4.84
C ARG A 68 5.36 -21.02 4.62
N SER A 69 4.38 -20.37 5.26
CA SER A 69 4.22 -18.92 5.18
C SER A 69 5.37 -18.18 5.87
N ILE A 70 5.90 -18.72 6.97
CA ILE A 70 7.10 -18.19 7.62
C ILE A 70 8.30 -18.34 6.70
N GLU A 71 8.50 -19.52 6.08
CA GLU A 71 9.61 -19.74 5.13
C GLU A 71 9.50 -18.78 3.92
N GLU A 72 8.31 -18.61 3.37
CA GLU A 72 8.03 -17.68 2.27
C GLU A 72 8.24 -16.21 2.67
N PHE A 73 7.84 -15.82 3.89
CA PHE A 73 8.10 -14.48 4.39
C PHE A 73 9.61 -14.25 4.60
N GLU A 74 10.32 -15.22 5.18
CA GLU A 74 11.77 -15.14 5.40
C GLU A 74 12.57 -15.07 4.10
N TYR A 75 12.09 -15.69 3.00
CA TYR A 75 12.64 -15.47 1.66
C TYR A 75 12.64 -13.97 1.27
N HIS A 76 11.51 -13.30 1.45
CA HIS A 76 11.43 -11.87 1.16
C HIS A 76 12.36 -11.08 2.08
N VAL A 77 12.46 -11.50 3.34
CA VAL A 77 13.36 -10.87 4.32
C VAL A 77 14.84 -11.13 3.99
N ASP A 78 15.21 -12.25 3.38
CA ASP A 78 16.55 -12.49 2.82
C ASP A 78 16.89 -11.44 1.75
N CYS A 79 15.98 -11.20 0.81
CA CYS A 79 16.17 -10.13 -0.19
C CYS A 79 16.33 -8.76 0.48
N ILE A 80 15.49 -8.47 1.47
CA ILE A 80 15.49 -7.19 2.21
C ILE A 80 16.79 -6.98 2.99
N ARG A 81 17.25 -7.98 3.76
CA ARG A 81 18.49 -7.88 4.54
C ARG A 81 19.71 -7.77 3.64
N TRP A 82 19.72 -8.44 2.49
CA TRP A 82 20.79 -8.30 1.49
C TRP A 82 20.83 -6.93 0.82
N MET A 83 19.71 -6.21 0.74
CA MET A 83 19.66 -4.80 0.35
C MET A 83 20.12 -3.84 1.48
N GLY A 84 20.45 -4.38 2.67
CA GLY A 84 20.89 -3.61 3.83
C GLY A 84 19.75 -2.97 4.62
N TYR A 85 18.54 -3.51 4.53
CA TYR A 85 17.37 -3.10 5.31
C TYR A 85 17.06 -4.10 6.44
N GLY A 86 15.99 -3.85 7.18
CA GLY A 86 15.61 -4.61 8.37
C GLY A 86 16.49 -4.32 9.58
N GLN A 87 17.30 -3.26 9.53
CA GLN A 87 18.17 -2.83 10.62
C GLN A 87 17.42 -1.93 11.60
N GLN A 88 16.46 -1.16 11.11
CA GLN A 88 15.60 -0.29 11.89
C GLN A 88 14.13 -0.57 11.61
N PHE A 89 13.25 -0.22 12.55
CA PHE A 89 11.81 -0.40 12.39
C PHE A 89 11.32 0.36 11.16
N GLN A 90 10.73 -0.35 10.21
CA GLN A 90 10.12 0.15 8.99
C GLN A 90 11.06 0.96 8.09
N ASP A 91 12.37 0.66 8.12
CA ASP A 91 13.33 1.10 7.09
C ASP A 91 13.02 0.48 5.72
N PHE A 92 12.20 -0.57 5.69
CA PHE A 92 11.61 -1.21 4.53
C PHE A 92 10.20 -1.72 4.88
N LYS A 93 9.32 -1.80 3.88
CA LYS A 93 7.96 -2.32 4.03
C LYS A 93 7.80 -3.70 3.38
N CYS A 94 7.49 -4.74 4.15
CA CYS A 94 7.12 -6.07 3.64
C CYS A 94 5.68 -6.38 4.05
N ASN A 95 4.77 -6.26 3.09
CA ASN A 95 3.34 -6.21 3.35
C ASN A 95 2.64 -7.54 3.14
N ILE A 96 1.77 -7.93 4.07
CA ILE A 96 0.87 -9.07 3.91
C ILE A 96 -0.52 -8.74 4.46
N HIS A 97 -1.52 -9.51 4.06
CA HIS A 97 -2.84 -9.48 4.70
C HIS A 97 -2.89 -10.45 5.89
N ILE A 98 -3.89 -10.27 6.75
CA ILE A 98 -4.18 -11.23 7.83
C ILE A 98 -4.65 -12.57 7.24
N SER A 99 -5.65 -12.52 6.35
CA SER A 99 -6.32 -13.62 5.64
C SER A 99 -6.84 -14.78 6.51
N GLY A 100 -5.96 -15.57 7.12
CA GLY A 100 -6.28 -16.84 7.75
C GLY A 100 -7.29 -16.76 8.90
N ARG A 101 -7.91 -17.91 9.20
CA ARG A 101 -9.03 -18.03 10.15
C ARG A 101 -8.69 -17.68 11.60
N GLN A 102 -7.41 -17.71 11.98
CA GLN A 102 -7.00 -17.30 13.33
C GLN A 102 -7.00 -15.78 13.52
N GLY A 103 -7.15 -14.98 12.45
CA GLY A 103 -7.24 -13.53 12.54
C GLY A 103 -6.01 -12.86 13.18
N PRO A 104 -6.18 -11.69 13.81
CA PRO A 104 -5.11 -10.98 14.51
C PRO A 104 -4.33 -11.84 15.53
N PRO A 105 -4.98 -12.68 16.38
CA PRO A 105 -4.24 -13.59 17.27
C PRO A 105 -3.25 -14.51 16.55
N GLY A 106 -3.60 -14.99 15.35
CA GLY A 106 -2.70 -15.81 14.53
C GLY A 106 -1.42 -15.07 14.12
N ILE A 107 -1.54 -13.79 13.75
CA ILE A 107 -0.38 -12.94 13.45
C ILE A 107 0.49 -12.78 14.69
N ILE A 108 -0.10 -12.42 15.83
CA ILE A 108 0.62 -12.24 17.10
C ILE A 108 1.40 -13.51 17.48
N ASN A 109 0.81 -14.68 17.28
CA ASN A 109 1.45 -15.97 17.55
C ASN A 109 2.60 -16.30 16.58
N ALA A 110 2.55 -15.78 15.35
CA ALA A 110 3.59 -15.99 14.35
C ALA A 110 4.80 -15.06 14.55
N LEU A 111 4.61 -13.83 15.06
CA LEU A 111 5.67 -12.82 15.18
C LEU A 111 6.92 -13.31 15.95
N PRO A 112 6.83 -14.03 17.09
CA PRO A 112 8.00 -14.52 17.81
C PRO A 112 8.85 -15.53 17.02
N ARG A 113 8.30 -16.09 15.93
CA ARG A 113 8.95 -17.09 15.08
C ARG A 113 9.67 -16.46 13.87
N LEU A 114 9.46 -15.17 13.64
CA LEU A 114 10.12 -14.40 12.58
C LEU A 114 11.48 -13.88 13.05
N SER A 115 12.40 -13.67 12.10
CA SER A 115 13.69 -13.01 12.38
C SER A 115 13.50 -11.59 12.91
N GLN A 116 14.57 -11.00 13.48
CA GLN A 116 14.50 -9.60 13.92
C GLN A 116 14.25 -8.65 12.74
N GLU A 117 14.92 -8.88 11.61
CA GLU A 117 14.75 -8.13 10.36
C GLU A 117 13.30 -8.27 9.86
N ALA A 118 12.74 -9.47 9.90
CA ALA A 118 11.36 -9.73 9.52
C ALA A 118 10.37 -8.93 10.36
N ARG A 119 10.55 -8.91 11.69
CA ARG A 119 9.74 -8.10 12.61
C ARG A 119 9.93 -6.60 12.44
N ASN A 120 11.10 -6.17 11.97
CA ASN A 120 11.36 -4.76 11.69
C ASN A 120 10.62 -4.26 10.43
N VAL A 121 10.35 -5.13 9.45
CA VAL A 121 9.81 -4.72 8.15
C VAL A 121 8.38 -5.17 7.86
N ILE A 122 7.85 -6.12 8.64
CA ILE A 122 6.49 -6.63 8.43
C ILE A 122 5.45 -5.49 8.57
N THR A 123 4.53 -5.43 7.62
CA THR A 123 3.32 -4.62 7.70
C THR A 123 2.07 -5.45 7.44
N ILE A 124 0.97 -5.06 8.06
CA ILE A 124 -0.34 -5.70 7.88
C ILE A 124 -1.31 -4.74 7.21
N GLU A 125 -1.94 -5.21 6.14
CA GLU A 125 -2.93 -4.46 5.37
C GLU A 125 -4.35 -4.98 5.57
N ASN A 126 -5.33 -4.06 5.63
CA ASN A 126 -6.75 -4.41 5.63
C ASN A 126 -7.20 -5.02 4.30
N ASP A 127 -8.08 -6.01 4.38
CA ASP A 127 -8.68 -6.72 3.24
C ASP A 127 -10.18 -6.44 3.16
N GLU A 128 -10.73 -6.42 1.95
CA GLU A 128 -12.15 -6.09 1.74
C GLU A 128 -13.09 -7.24 2.10
N MET A 129 -12.61 -8.48 2.01
CA MET A 129 -13.44 -9.68 2.19
C MET A 129 -13.38 -10.22 3.62
N SER A 130 -12.18 -10.45 4.13
CA SER A 130 -11.96 -11.23 5.36
C SER A 130 -11.83 -10.30 6.56
N TRP A 131 -10.69 -9.62 6.67
CA TRP A 131 -10.27 -8.86 7.85
C TRP A 131 -10.07 -7.40 7.47
N GLY A 132 -11.07 -6.57 7.79
CA GLY A 132 -11.04 -5.13 7.52
C GLY A 132 -10.12 -4.33 8.47
N ILE A 133 -10.28 -3.01 8.44
CA ILE A 133 -9.46 -2.09 9.23
C ILE A 133 -9.57 -2.35 10.74
N ASP A 134 -10.75 -2.68 11.26
CA ASP A 134 -10.95 -2.90 12.70
C ASP A 134 -10.10 -4.06 13.23
N ALA A 135 -10.02 -5.15 12.46
CA ALA A 135 -9.16 -6.29 12.80
C ALA A 135 -7.67 -5.94 12.67
N SER A 136 -7.30 -5.12 11.68
CA SER A 136 -5.92 -4.65 11.52
C SER A 136 -5.49 -3.78 12.70
N LEU A 137 -6.39 -2.96 13.24
CA LEU A 137 -6.15 -2.09 14.39
C LEU A 137 -5.89 -2.85 15.70
N GLU A 138 -6.30 -4.12 15.82
CA GLU A 138 -5.90 -4.98 16.94
C GLU A 138 -4.38 -5.24 16.95
N LEU A 139 -3.70 -5.05 15.81
CA LEU A 139 -2.28 -5.31 15.63
C LEU A 139 -1.41 -4.04 15.72
N GLU A 140 -2.00 -2.86 15.92
CA GLU A 140 -1.30 -1.56 15.84
C GLU A 140 -0.11 -1.42 16.82
N LYS A 141 -0.13 -2.16 17.94
CA LYS A 141 0.96 -2.16 18.92
C LYS A 141 2.04 -3.19 18.58
N HIS A 142 1.75 -4.12 17.68
CA HIS A 142 2.63 -5.23 17.31
C HIS A 142 3.43 -4.95 16.04
N VAL A 143 2.79 -4.40 15.01
CA VAL A 143 3.34 -4.18 13.67
C VAL A 143 2.86 -2.85 13.09
N ALA A 144 3.53 -2.35 12.06
CA ALA A 144 3.01 -1.22 11.30
C ALA A 144 1.83 -1.66 10.41
N LEU A 145 0.82 -0.80 10.31
CA LEU A 145 -0.40 -1.06 9.56
C LEU A 145 -0.41 -0.28 8.25
N VAL A 146 -0.98 -0.88 7.22
CA VAL A 146 -1.17 -0.26 5.91
C VAL A 146 -2.65 -0.15 5.66
N LEU A 147 -3.11 1.08 5.43
CA LEU A 147 -4.47 1.32 5.01
C LEU A 147 -4.53 1.17 3.48
N ASP A 148 -5.26 0.18 3.00
CA ASP A 148 -5.77 0.19 1.63
C ASP A 148 -7.15 0.83 1.63
N ILE A 149 -7.21 2.04 1.06
CA ILE A 149 -8.44 2.84 1.05
C ILE A 149 -9.48 2.25 0.09
N HIS A 150 -9.07 1.57 -0.98
CA HIS A 150 -9.99 0.89 -1.91
C HIS A 150 -10.61 -0.34 -1.26
N HIS A 151 -9.81 -1.17 -0.59
CA HIS A 151 -10.32 -2.31 0.16
C HIS A 151 -11.28 -1.87 1.27
N HIS A 152 -10.96 -0.76 1.95
CA HIS A 152 -11.85 -0.18 2.95
C HIS A 152 -13.19 0.22 2.31
N TRP A 153 -13.17 1.00 1.22
CA TRP A 153 -14.37 1.42 0.51
C TRP A 153 -15.19 0.24 -0.03
N VAL A 154 -14.57 -0.77 -0.63
CA VAL A 154 -15.28 -1.96 -1.13
C VAL A 154 -15.97 -2.70 0.02
N ARG A 155 -15.33 -2.80 1.18
CA ARG A 155 -15.88 -3.45 2.35
C ARG A 155 -17.07 -2.68 2.93
N THR A 156 -16.91 -1.39 3.18
CA THR A 156 -17.81 -0.60 4.03
C THR A 156 -18.71 0.35 3.24
N GLY A 157 -18.35 0.70 2.01
CA GLY A 157 -18.93 1.80 1.24
C GLY A 157 -18.42 3.19 1.68
N GLU A 158 -17.51 3.24 2.64
CA GLU A 158 -17.06 4.47 3.29
C GLU A 158 -15.80 5.03 2.63
N TYR A 159 -15.83 6.33 2.32
CA TYR A 159 -14.64 7.11 2.00
C TYR A 159 -13.96 7.60 3.28
N ILE A 160 -13.13 6.76 3.89
CA ILE A 160 -12.35 7.11 5.10
C ILE A 160 -11.52 8.37 4.85
N GLN A 161 -11.42 9.25 5.85
CA GLN A 161 -10.75 10.55 5.73
C GLN A 161 -9.41 10.57 6.48
N PRO A 162 -8.44 11.42 6.10
CA PRO A 162 -7.19 11.59 6.85
C PRO A 162 -7.39 12.10 8.29
N SER A 163 -8.56 12.67 8.61
CA SER A 163 -8.91 13.09 9.97
C SER A 163 -9.55 11.99 10.81
N ASP A 164 -9.73 10.78 10.27
CA ASP A 164 -10.37 9.66 10.96
C ASP A 164 -9.45 9.07 12.03
N ASP A 165 -10.00 8.80 13.22
CA ASP A 165 -9.23 8.23 14.33
C ASP A 165 -8.61 6.87 13.99
N ARG A 166 -9.27 6.06 13.14
CA ARG A 166 -8.71 4.78 12.68
C ARG A 166 -7.47 5.02 11.81
N TYR A 167 -7.47 6.04 10.97
CA TYR A 167 -6.29 6.41 10.19
C TYR A 167 -5.18 6.97 11.08
N HIS A 168 -5.49 7.82 12.07
CA HIS A 168 -4.49 8.28 13.04
C HIS A 168 -3.81 7.11 13.77
N ARG A 169 -4.57 6.08 14.15
CA ARG A 169 -4.02 4.85 14.75
C ARG A 169 -3.13 4.06 13.78
N VAL A 170 -3.49 4.03 12.49
CA VAL A 170 -2.60 3.50 11.44
C VAL A 170 -1.30 4.29 11.41
N VAL A 171 -1.35 5.63 11.39
CA VAL A 171 -0.15 6.50 11.42
C VAL A 171 0.72 6.20 12.64
N ASP A 172 0.11 6.14 13.84
CA ASP A 172 0.81 5.88 15.10
C ASP A 172 1.53 4.51 15.11
N SER A 173 0.99 3.51 14.42
CA SER A 173 1.61 2.18 14.31
C SER A 173 2.98 2.19 13.61
N TRP A 174 3.28 3.24 12.83
CA TRP A 174 4.58 3.45 12.19
C TRP A 174 5.62 4.11 13.09
N ARG A 175 5.24 4.53 14.31
CA ARG A 175 6.16 4.98 15.37
C ARG A 175 7.09 6.11 14.91
N GLY A 176 6.53 7.07 14.17
CA GLY A 176 7.25 8.23 13.66
C GLY A 176 7.90 8.03 12.28
N VAL A 177 7.93 6.80 11.75
CA VAL A 177 8.24 6.57 10.33
C VAL A 177 7.03 7.00 9.49
N ARG A 178 7.27 7.64 8.35
CA ARG A 178 6.17 8.01 7.44
C ARG A 178 5.36 6.77 7.04
N PRO A 179 4.03 6.76 7.18
CA PRO A 179 3.20 5.63 6.75
C PRO A 179 3.18 5.39 5.25
N VAL A 180 2.67 4.23 4.86
CA VAL A 180 2.31 3.89 3.49
C VAL A 180 0.84 3.51 3.46
N ILE A 181 0.10 4.06 2.51
CA ILE A 181 -1.24 3.59 2.15
C ILE A 181 -1.22 2.95 0.77
N HIS A 182 -2.18 2.08 0.49
CA HIS A 182 -2.44 1.57 -0.85
C HIS A 182 -3.65 2.27 -1.43
N TYR A 183 -3.59 2.50 -2.74
CA TYR A 183 -4.65 3.14 -3.49
C TYR A 183 -4.92 2.38 -4.78
N SER A 184 -6.18 2.04 -5.00
CA SER A 184 -6.73 1.63 -6.28
C SER A 184 -8.13 2.22 -6.48
N VAL A 185 -8.70 1.99 -7.66
CA VAL A 185 -10.10 2.25 -7.96
C VAL A 185 -10.67 1.06 -8.73
N SER A 186 -11.97 0.81 -8.58
CA SER A 186 -12.69 -0.20 -9.36
C SER A 186 -12.41 -0.04 -10.85
N ARG A 187 -12.35 -1.16 -11.58
CA ARG A 187 -12.13 -1.18 -13.03
C ARG A 187 -13.05 -0.23 -13.80
N GLU A 188 -12.45 0.51 -14.72
CA GLU A 188 -13.13 1.42 -15.66
C GLU A 188 -14.12 0.68 -16.56
N ASP A 189 -13.82 -0.56 -16.95
CA ASP A 189 -14.68 -1.38 -17.80
C ASP A 189 -15.85 -2.04 -17.02
N LEU A 190 -15.88 -1.87 -15.70
CA LEU A 190 -17.01 -2.26 -14.86
C LEU A 190 -17.98 -1.10 -14.69
N LEU A 191 -17.47 0.10 -14.40
CA LEU A 191 -18.28 1.30 -14.15
C LEU A 191 -18.42 2.18 -15.41
N VAL A 192 -18.80 1.56 -16.53
CA VAL A 192 -18.94 2.23 -17.82
C VAL A 192 -20.02 3.33 -17.76
N GLY A 193 -19.65 4.55 -18.14
CA GLY A 193 -20.55 5.70 -18.16
C GLY A 193 -20.73 6.41 -16.82
N HIS A 194 -20.06 5.93 -15.75
CA HIS A 194 -19.97 6.67 -14.51
C HIS A 194 -19.17 7.95 -14.73
N ASP A 195 -19.65 9.07 -14.17
CA ASP A 195 -18.96 10.35 -14.24
C ASP A 195 -17.60 10.27 -13.53
N ALA A 196 -16.53 10.71 -14.21
CA ALA A 196 -15.18 10.66 -13.68
C ALA A 196 -14.97 11.67 -12.53
N ASP A 197 -15.77 12.72 -12.46
CA ASP A 197 -15.66 13.79 -11.46
C ASP A 197 -16.61 13.58 -10.25
N THR A 198 -17.28 12.43 -10.19
CA THR A 198 -18.17 12.05 -9.09
C THR A 198 -17.64 10.80 -8.37
N LEU A 199 -17.76 10.77 -7.04
CA LEU A 199 -17.42 9.59 -6.24
C LEU A 199 -18.48 8.48 -6.45
N PRO A 200 -18.08 7.25 -6.80
CA PRO A 200 -19.02 6.13 -6.86
C PRO A 200 -19.68 5.86 -5.49
N ASN A 201 -21.01 5.78 -5.46
CA ASN A 201 -21.75 5.45 -4.24
C ASN A 201 -21.97 3.94 -4.15
N MET A 202 -21.53 3.31 -3.06
CA MET A 202 -21.63 1.85 -2.92
C MET A 202 -23.07 1.35 -2.91
N ASP A 203 -23.99 2.02 -2.22
CA ASP A 203 -25.38 1.58 -2.11
C ASP A 203 -26.09 1.66 -3.47
N GLU A 204 -25.90 2.76 -4.21
CA GLU A 204 -26.44 2.91 -5.56
C GLU A 204 -25.89 1.86 -6.53
N LEU A 205 -24.59 1.54 -6.43
CA LEU A 205 -23.99 0.48 -7.25
C LEU A 205 -24.60 -0.89 -6.93
N LEU A 206 -24.84 -1.19 -5.66
CA LEU A 206 -25.48 -2.45 -5.28
C LEU A 206 -26.95 -2.51 -5.75
N GLU A 207 -27.69 -1.41 -5.68
CA GLU A 207 -29.05 -1.29 -6.21
C GLU A 207 -29.10 -1.49 -7.73
N GLN A 208 -28.07 -1.04 -8.45
CA GLN A 208 -27.89 -1.28 -9.89
C GLN A 208 -27.43 -2.72 -10.22
N GLY A 209 -27.18 -3.56 -9.22
CA GLY A 209 -26.82 -4.97 -9.37
C GLY A 209 -25.32 -5.26 -9.47
N PHE A 210 -24.45 -4.28 -9.22
CA PHE A 210 -23.02 -4.52 -9.10
C PHE A 210 -22.72 -5.39 -7.87
N LYS A 211 -21.60 -6.12 -7.92
CA LYS A 211 -21.18 -7.02 -6.84
C LYS A 211 -19.85 -6.55 -6.27
N LYS A 212 -19.71 -6.50 -4.94
CA LYS A 212 -18.46 -6.15 -4.25
C LYS A 212 -17.26 -6.98 -4.73
N GLN A 213 -17.46 -8.26 -5.04
CA GLN A 213 -16.39 -9.12 -5.57
C GLN A 213 -15.88 -8.69 -6.97
N LYS A 214 -16.65 -7.88 -7.71
CA LYS A 214 -16.21 -7.29 -8.97
C LYS A 214 -15.61 -5.90 -8.76
N LEU A 215 -16.16 -5.11 -7.84
CA LEU A 215 -15.67 -3.77 -7.48
C LEU A 215 -14.26 -3.80 -6.86
N ARG A 216 -13.88 -4.86 -6.15
CA ARG A 216 -12.49 -5.03 -5.63
C ARG A 216 -11.42 -5.08 -6.72
N ALA A 217 -11.76 -5.42 -7.96
CA ALA A 217 -10.74 -5.59 -8.99
C ALA A 217 -10.14 -4.23 -9.38
N HIS A 218 -8.80 -4.15 -9.33
CA HIS A 218 -8.05 -2.93 -9.65
C HIS A 218 -8.16 -2.60 -11.13
N SER A 219 -8.33 -1.31 -11.40
CA SER A 219 -8.35 -0.68 -12.72
C SER A 219 -7.01 -0.78 -13.45
N ASP A 220 -7.07 -0.54 -14.76
CA ASP A 220 -5.87 -0.40 -15.57
C ASP A 220 -5.19 0.94 -15.30
N MET A 221 -5.99 2.01 -15.27
CA MET A 221 -5.58 3.37 -14.90
C MET A 221 -6.46 3.94 -13.78
N MET A 222 -5.96 4.95 -13.06
CA MET A 222 -6.72 5.68 -12.04
C MET A 222 -7.70 6.67 -12.69
N TRP A 223 -8.77 6.14 -13.30
CA TRP A 223 -9.64 6.83 -14.25
C TRP A 223 -10.61 7.85 -13.63
N ASN A 224 -10.93 7.72 -12.34
CA ASN A 224 -11.90 8.58 -11.66
C ASN A 224 -11.18 9.69 -10.89
N ASN A 225 -11.43 10.94 -11.27
CA ASN A 225 -10.81 12.14 -10.72
C ASN A 225 -11.24 12.40 -9.27
N ALA A 226 -12.52 12.20 -8.93
CA ALA A 226 -12.97 12.41 -7.56
C ALA A 226 -12.34 11.42 -6.57
N VAL A 227 -12.17 10.16 -6.99
CA VAL A 227 -11.47 9.14 -6.20
C VAL A 227 -9.97 9.48 -6.10
N ASN A 228 -9.36 10.01 -7.17
CA ASN A 228 -7.98 10.51 -7.14
C ASN A 228 -7.82 11.65 -6.14
N ASP A 229 -8.72 12.63 -6.14
CA ASP A 229 -8.70 13.76 -5.21
C ASP A 229 -8.80 13.27 -3.76
N TRP A 230 -9.72 12.35 -3.49
CA TRP A 230 -9.85 11.72 -2.17
C TRP A 230 -8.58 10.99 -1.73
N ALA A 231 -7.99 10.16 -2.59
CA ALA A 231 -6.75 9.45 -2.28
C ALA A 231 -5.59 10.44 -2.00
N LEU A 232 -5.53 11.55 -2.73
CA LEU A 232 -4.49 12.57 -2.58
C LEU A 232 -4.60 13.37 -1.28
N LEU A 233 -5.75 13.37 -0.59
CA LEU A 233 -5.88 13.97 0.75
C LEU A 233 -4.91 13.34 1.77
N PHE A 234 -4.52 12.08 1.56
CA PHE A 234 -3.57 11.37 2.42
C PHE A 234 -2.11 11.69 2.11
N ASN A 235 -1.82 12.32 0.95
CA ASN A 235 -0.46 12.44 0.43
C ASN A 235 0.45 13.33 1.27
N ASP A 236 -0.09 14.20 2.14
CA ASP A 236 0.74 14.99 3.05
C ASP A 236 1.25 14.15 4.24
N THR A 237 0.52 13.10 4.63
CA THR A 237 0.81 12.30 5.82
C THR A 237 1.34 10.90 5.51
N ALA A 238 1.14 10.36 4.30
CA ALA A 238 1.61 9.04 3.90
C ALA A 238 2.15 8.98 2.47
N ASP A 239 3.01 7.99 2.20
CA ASP A 239 3.33 7.60 0.83
C ASP A 239 2.18 6.79 0.24
N ILE A 240 1.82 7.05 -1.03
CA ILE A 240 0.74 6.35 -1.71
C ILE A 240 1.32 5.32 -2.67
N MET A 241 1.07 4.04 -2.41
CA MET A 241 1.34 2.96 -3.35
C MET A 241 0.15 2.79 -4.29
N VAL A 242 0.35 3.13 -5.56
CA VAL A 242 -0.66 3.00 -6.61
C VAL A 242 -0.73 1.56 -7.10
N GLU A 243 -1.88 0.91 -6.93
CA GLU A 243 -2.14 -0.46 -7.35
C GLU A 243 -3.04 -0.51 -8.59
N SER A 244 -2.44 -0.51 -9.77
CA SER A 244 -3.15 -0.62 -11.06
C SER A 244 -2.45 -1.58 -12.00
N LYS A 245 -3.14 -2.01 -13.07
CA LYS A 245 -2.53 -2.89 -14.07
C LYS A 245 -1.46 -2.19 -14.90
N HIS A 246 -1.60 -0.89 -15.17
CA HIS A 246 -0.62 -0.10 -15.94
C HIS A 246 0.50 0.54 -15.10
N LYS A 247 0.60 0.19 -13.81
CA LYS A 247 1.78 0.45 -12.96
C LYS A 247 2.22 1.92 -12.97
N ASN A 248 3.43 2.21 -13.45
CA ASN A 248 4.05 3.52 -13.41
C ASN A 248 3.30 4.56 -14.24
N LEU A 249 2.61 4.15 -15.31
CA LEU A 249 1.80 5.06 -16.12
C LEU A 249 0.65 5.64 -15.31
N ALA A 250 -0.02 4.80 -14.51
CA ALA A 250 -1.10 5.25 -13.64
C ALA A 250 -0.59 6.14 -12.50
N SER A 251 0.55 5.81 -11.89
CA SER A 251 1.13 6.65 -10.83
C SER A 251 1.63 8.00 -11.36
N GLN A 252 2.18 8.04 -12.58
CA GLN A 252 2.57 9.29 -13.24
C GLN A 252 1.34 10.15 -13.54
N LYS A 253 0.28 9.54 -14.07
CA LYS A 253 -0.97 10.26 -14.32
C LYS A 253 -1.62 10.80 -13.03
N LEU A 254 -1.55 10.05 -11.93
CA LEU A 254 -2.00 10.54 -10.62
C LEU A 254 -1.17 11.74 -10.12
N LEU A 255 0.15 11.72 -10.36
CA LEU A 255 1.02 12.86 -10.04
C LEU A 255 0.69 14.08 -10.90
N GLU A 256 0.47 13.90 -12.20
CA GLU A 256 0.02 14.97 -13.11
C GLU A 256 -1.31 15.55 -12.64
N HIS A 257 -2.28 14.70 -12.27
CA HIS A 257 -3.54 15.11 -11.67
C HIS A 257 -3.33 15.99 -10.45
N LYS A 258 -2.51 15.53 -9.48
CA LYS A 258 -2.15 16.31 -8.27
C LYS A 258 -1.58 17.68 -8.61
N VAL A 259 -0.61 17.75 -9.53
CA VAL A 259 0.05 19.02 -9.88
C VAL A 259 -0.94 19.99 -10.51
N ASN A 260 -1.82 19.49 -11.38
CA ASN A 260 -2.81 20.31 -12.06
C ASN A 260 -3.92 20.80 -11.11
N THR A 261 -4.34 20.01 -10.13
CA THR A 261 -5.36 20.43 -9.13
C THR A 261 -4.79 21.29 -8.00
N VAL A 262 -3.52 21.12 -7.61
CA VAL A 262 -2.84 22.00 -6.63
C VAL A 262 -2.59 23.41 -7.19
N CYS A 263 -2.44 23.56 -8.50
CA CYS A 263 -2.40 24.87 -9.15
C CYS A 263 -3.73 25.65 -9.00
N ASP A 264 -4.87 24.97 -8.90
CA ASP A 264 -6.17 25.62 -8.71
C ASP A 264 -6.47 25.94 -7.23
N LEU A 265 -5.98 25.13 -6.28
CA LEU A 265 -6.15 25.40 -4.85
C LEU A 265 -5.36 26.62 -4.33
N ASN A 266 -4.25 26.97 -4.98
CA ASN A 266 -3.50 28.20 -4.68
C ASN A 266 -4.11 29.47 -5.30
N ASN A 267 -5.10 29.34 -6.20
CA ASN A 267 -5.74 30.47 -6.89
C ASN A 267 -7.09 30.90 -6.27
N PHE A 268 -7.59 30.21 -5.23
CA PHE A 268 -8.78 30.65 -4.51
C PHE A 268 -8.45 31.44 -3.24
N LYS A 269 -8.11 32.72 -3.45
CA LYS A 269 -8.36 33.92 -2.61
C LYS A 269 -7.66 35.10 -3.31
N THR A 270 -8.36 36.01 -3.99
CA THR A 270 -9.24 36.99 -3.35
C THR A 270 -10.46 37.35 -4.19
N VAL A 271 -11.57 37.48 -3.48
CA VAL A 271 -12.89 37.94 -3.92
C VAL A 271 -12.82 39.34 -4.54
N ASN A 272 -13.50 39.51 -5.67
CA ASN A 272 -13.75 40.80 -6.33
C ASN A 272 -14.26 41.87 -5.36
N VAL A 273 -13.49 42.95 -5.21
CA VAL A 273 -14.00 44.25 -4.71
C VAL A 273 -14.19 45.16 -5.93
N PRO A 274 -15.33 45.88 -6.07
CA PRO A 274 -15.57 46.72 -7.24
C PRO A 274 -14.57 47.88 -7.29
N LYS A 275 -13.86 48.02 -8.42
CA LYS A 275 -12.98 49.17 -8.66
C LYS A 275 -13.80 50.46 -8.70
N GLN A 276 -13.63 51.32 -7.70
CA GLN A 276 -13.93 52.74 -7.83
C GLN A 276 -12.93 53.37 -8.80
N GLU A 277 -13.45 54.16 -9.73
CA GLU A 277 -12.70 54.98 -10.67
C GLU A 277 -11.77 55.94 -9.92
N LEU A 278 -10.49 55.97 -10.31
CA LEU A 278 -9.64 57.12 -10.06
C LEU A 278 -9.06 57.61 -11.39
N VAL A 279 -9.55 58.80 -11.70
CA VAL A 279 -9.24 59.76 -12.74
C VAL A 279 -7.73 59.93 -12.98
N SER A 280 -7.39 60.12 -14.25
CA SER A 280 -6.08 60.50 -14.77
C SER A 280 -5.43 61.70 -14.07
N ALA A 281 -4.10 61.71 -14.00
CA ALA A 281 -3.31 62.87 -14.44
C ALA A 281 -1.84 62.49 -14.65
N LYS A 282 -1.33 62.95 -15.79
CA LYS A 282 0.06 63.00 -16.24
C LYS A 282 0.94 63.81 -15.26
N ALA A 283 2.17 63.36 -15.04
CA ALA A 283 3.44 64.04 -15.37
C ALA A 283 4.61 63.18 -14.88
#